data_AF-A0AAV1Q6X5-F1
#
_entry.id   AF-A0AAV1Q6X5-F1
#
_cell.length_a   1.000
_cell.length_b   1.000
_cell.length_c   1.000
_cell.angle_alpha   90.00
_cell.angle_beta   90.00
_cell.angle_gamma   90.00
#
_symmetry.space_group_name_H-M   'P 1'
#
loop_
_entity.id
_entity.type
_entity.pdbx_description
1 polymer ?
#
loop_
_entity_poly.entity_id
_entity_poly.type
_entity_poly.pdbx_seq_one_letter_code
_entity_poly.pdbx_strand_id
1 'polypeptide(L)'
;MKEFNRTWHMNMPQPPASASLKDSHTCKQAAKEMIGEPHQRALAPWKYSIDTDNNRIPNKIAVAKCLCRGCIINQREKHDYNSVPVKASLMVLRKSRCPHDPDKYVFKTEFILIPVACTCVVPNSS
;
A
#
# COMPACT_ATOMS: atom_id res chain seq x y z
N MET A 1 -25.58 -13.74 17.94
CA MET A 1 -24.75 -12.56 17.60
C MET A 1 -23.50 -12.65 18.44
N LYS A 2 -22.36 -13.08 17.86
CA LYS A 2 -21.10 -13.05 18.62
C LYS A 2 -20.63 -11.61 18.62
N GLU A 3 -20.58 -11.02 19.81
CA GLU A 3 -20.06 -9.68 20.05
C GLU A 3 -18.65 -9.58 19.48
N PHE A 4 -18.44 -8.57 18.63
CA PHE A 4 -17.15 -8.23 18.05
C PHE A 4 -16.31 -7.59 19.17
N ASN A 5 -15.75 -8.45 20.03
CA ASN A 5 -14.98 -8.05 21.20
C ASN A 5 -13.80 -7.16 20.74
N ARG A 6 -13.57 -6.06 21.48
CA ARG A 6 -12.70 -4.91 21.14
C ARG A 6 -11.20 -5.23 21.00
N THR A 7 -10.81 -6.51 21.01
CA THR A 7 -9.42 -6.96 20.94
C THR A 7 -8.90 -7.23 19.52
N TRP A 8 -9.78 -7.26 18.51
CA TRP A 8 -9.34 -7.25 17.10
C TRP A 8 -9.24 -5.82 16.56
N HIS A 9 -8.41 -5.00 17.20
CA HIS A 9 -7.64 -4.05 16.41
C HIS A 9 -6.77 -4.90 15.49
N MET A 10 -7.34 -5.31 14.34
CA MET A 10 -6.51 -5.63 13.19
C MET A 10 -5.58 -4.44 13.10
N ASN A 11 -4.29 -4.66 13.36
CA ASN A 11 -3.21 -3.69 13.19
C ASN A 11 -3.15 -3.37 11.69
N MET A 12 -4.19 -2.74 11.18
CA MET A 12 -4.18 -2.09 9.90
C MET A 12 -3.10 -1.05 10.03
N PRO A 13 -2.07 -1.08 9.17
CA PRO A 13 -1.20 0.06 9.02
C PRO A 13 -2.14 1.24 8.76
N GLN A 14 -2.29 2.14 9.74
CA GLN A 14 -2.98 3.38 9.48
C GLN A 14 -2.21 4.03 8.32
N PRO A 15 -2.90 4.56 7.31
CA PRO A 15 -2.22 5.37 6.32
C PRO A 15 -1.37 6.39 7.09
N PRO A 16 -0.06 6.52 6.82
CA PRO A 16 0.72 7.58 7.45
C PRO A 16 0.01 8.90 7.17
N ALA A 17 0.13 9.89 8.06
CA ALA A 17 -0.54 11.18 7.89
C ALA A 17 -0.28 11.79 6.50
N SER A 18 0.87 11.48 5.88
CA SER A 18 1.24 11.84 4.51
C SER A 18 0.39 11.20 3.41
N ALA A 19 -0.28 10.07 3.64
CA ALA A 19 -1.19 9.46 2.67
C ALA A 19 -2.45 10.31 2.40
N SER A 20 -2.74 11.27 3.28
CA SER A 20 -3.82 12.25 3.11
C SER A 20 -3.34 13.59 2.56
N LEU A 21 -2.02 13.81 2.49
CA LEU A 21 -1.40 14.99 1.87
C LEU A 21 -1.10 14.66 0.41
N LYS A 22 -1.46 15.59 -0.49
CA LYS A 22 -1.15 15.47 -1.93
C LYS A 22 0.34 15.72 -2.17
N ASP A 23 1.20 14.90 -1.60
CA ASP A 23 2.65 14.94 -1.81
C ASP A 23 2.95 14.34 -3.19
N SER A 24 2.71 15.16 -4.21
CA SER A 24 2.94 14.82 -5.62
C SER A 24 4.42 15.01 -5.99
N HIS A 25 5.33 14.34 -5.27
CA HIS A 25 6.73 14.31 -5.66
C HIS A 25 6.91 13.38 -6.86
N THR A 26 7.56 13.87 -7.91
CA THR A 26 8.11 13.06 -9.00
C THR A 26 9.37 12.35 -8.55
N CYS A 27 9.81 11.30 -9.26
CA CYS A 27 11.09 10.64 -8.97
C CYS A 27 12.26 11.63 -8.95
N LYS A 28 12.28 12.63 -9.86
CA LYS A 28 13.31 13.67 -9.91
C LYS A 28 13.33 14.56 -8.67
N GLN A 29 12.16 14.88 -8.11
CA GLN A 29 12.07 15.67 -6.87
C GLN A 29 12.52 14.84 -5.68
N ALA A 30 12.03 13.61 -5.54
CA ALA A 30 12.45 12.68 -4.50
C ALA A 30 13.98 12.46 -4.51
N ALA A 31 14.59 12.35 -5.70
CA ALA A 31 16.03 12.20 -5.87
C ALA A 31 16.85 13.41 -5.42
N LYS A 32 16.31 14.63 -5.57
CA LYS A 32 16.98 15.86 -5.12
C LYS A 32 16.85 16.09 -3.62
N GLU A 33 15.69 15.76 -3.07
CA GLU A 33 15.36 16.05 -1.68
C GLU A 33 15.92 14.97 -0.74
N MET A 34 15.55 13.69 -0.95
CA MET A 34 15.94 12.56 -0.10
C MET A 34 15.85 12.82 1.42
N ILE A 35 14.88 13.61 1.85
CA ILE A 35 14.63 13.98 3.26
C ILE A 35 13.21 13.61 3.67
N GLY A 36 12.96 13.57 4.98
CA GLY A 36 11.63 13.30 5.55
C GLY A 36 11.40 11.85 5.95
N GLU A 37 10.16 11.40 5.77
CA GLU A 37 9.70 10.07 6.16
C GLU A 37 10.36 8.96 5.34
N PRO A 38 10.39 7.71 5.82
CA PRO A 38 11.06 6.60 5.13
C PRO A 38 10.67 6.44 3.65
N HIS A 39 9.40 6.68 3.29
CA HIS A 39 8.91 6.58 1.92
C HIS A 39 9.44 7.67 0.97
N GLN A 40 9.87 8.82 1.52
CA GLN A 40 10.42 9.96 0.77
C GLN A 40 11.94 9.84 0.56
N ARG A 41 12.66 9.25 1.53
CA ARG A 41 14.13 9.12 1.52
C ARG A 41 14.67 7.73 1.22
N ALA A 42 13.82 6.76 0.89
CA ALA A 42 14.25 5.46 0.42
C ALA A 42 14.90 5.54 -0.97
N LEU A 43 15.82 4.61 -1.28
CA LEU A 43 16.41 4.50 -2.62
C LEU A 43 15.35 4.15 -3.68
N ALA A 44 14.30 3.43 -3.30
CA ALA A 44 13.13 3.17 -4.13
C ALA A 44 11.93 3.88 -3.49
N PRO A 45 11.78 5.21 -3.62
CA PRO A 45 10.76 5.95 -2.91
C PRO A 45 9.36 5.60 -3.42
N TRP A 46 8.36 5.77 -2.56
CA TRP A 46 6.97 5.47 -2.88
C TRP A 46 6.03 6.53 -2.35
N LYS A 47 4.86 6.63 -2.97
CA LYS A 47 3.71 7.35 -2.43
C LYS A 47 2.63 6.38 -2.03
N TYR A 48 1.75 6.79 -1.14
CA TYR A 48 0.55 6.02 -0.83
C TYR A 48 -0.60 6.44 -1.75
N SER A 49 -1.36 5.46 -2.21
CA SER A 49 -2.67 5.64 -2.84
C SER A 49 -3.71 4.87 -2.05
N ILE A 50 -4.94 5.37 -1.96
CA ILE A 50 -6.01 4.68 -1.23
C ILE A 50 -6.75 3.74 -2.18
N ASP A 51 -6.63 2.44 -1.95
CA ASP A 51 -7.46 1.39 -2.56
C ASP A 51 -8.81 1.33 -1.84
N THR A 52 -9.90 1.61 -2.57
CA THR A 52 -11.26 1.68 -2.01
C THR A 52 -12.13 0.57 -2.60
N ASP A 53 -12.74 -0.25 -1.74
CA ASP A 53 -13.63 -1.33 -2.11
C ASP A 53 -14.85 -1.37 -1.17
N ASN A 54 -16.02 -0.97 -1.68
CA ASN A 54 -17.28 -0.88 -0.92
C ASN A 54 -17.82 -2.23 -0.46
N ASN A 55 -17.29 -3.33 -1.00
CA ASN A 55 -17.66 -4.69 -0.66
C ASN A 55 -16.60 -5.35 0.23
N ARG A 56 -15.75 -4.57 0.89
CA ARG A 56 -14.66 -5.08 1.74
C ARG A 56 -14.54 -4.28 3.05
N ILE A 57 -14.12 -4.95 4.11
CA ILE A 57 -13.73 -4.35 5.39
C ILE A 57 -12.26 -4.71 5.65
N PRO A 58 -11.35 -3.73 5.88
CA PRO A 58 -11.59 -2.28 5.71
C PRO A 58 -11.90 -1.90 4.26
N ASN A 59 -12.75 -0.88 4.10
CA ASN A 59 -13.14 -0.34 2.81
C ASN A 59 -11.98 0.38 2.12
N LYS A 60 -11.20 1.15 2.89
CA LYS A 60 -10.06 1.93 2.41
C LYS A 60 -8.77 1.33 2.94
N ILE A 61 -7.83 1.07 2.04
CA ILE A 61 -6.51 0.54 2.36
C ILE A 61 -5.47 1.42 1.69
N ALA A 62 -4.49 1.93 2.44
CA ALA A 62 -3.34 2.60 1.85
C ALA A 62 -2.39 1.59 1.22
N VAL A 63 -2.09 1.75 -0.07
CA VAL A 63 -1.15 0.91 -0.80
C VAL A 63 0.00 1.74 -1.35
N ALA A 64 1.21 1.22 -1.25
CA ALA A 64 2.41 1.84 -1.80
C ALA A 64 2.44 1.77 -3.33
N LYS A 65 2.88 2.87 -3.95
CA LYS A 65 3.16 2.98 -5.39
C LYS A 65 4.55 3.57 -5.56
N CYS A 66 5.44 2.81 -6.19
CA CYS A 66 6.80 3.26 -6.43
C CYS A 66 6.79 4.52 -7.31
N LEU A 67 7.56 5.53 -6.93
CA LEU A 67 7.66 6.79 -7.66
C LEU A 67 8.63 6.70 -8.85
N CYS A 68 9.67 5.88 -8.70
CA CYS A 68 10.71 5.65 -9.70
C CYS A 68 10.52 4.29 -10.38
N ARG A 69 11.06 4.15 -11.60
CA ARG A 69 11.22 2.83 -12.25
C ARG A 69 12.54 2.21 -11.83
N GLY A 70 13.62 3.00 -11.85
CA GLY A 70 14.92 2.65 -11.32
C GLY A 70 15.05 2.93 -9.83
N CYS A 71 16.27 2.93 -9.30
CA CYS A 71 16.54 3.35 -7.92
C CYS A 71 17.31 4.67 -7.89
N ILE A 72 17.16 5.44 -6.82
CA ILE A 72 17.93 6.66 -6.59
C ILE A 72 19.27 6.27 -5.97
N ILE A 73 20.36 6.53 -6.67
CA ILE A 73 21.72 6.34 -6.18
C ILE A 73 22.49 7.62 -6.53
N ASN A 74 23.18 8.20 -5.53
CA ASN A 74 23.85 9.50 -5.68
C ASN A 74 22.91 10.58 -6.23
N GLN A 75 21.70 10.69 -5.67
CA GLN A 75 20.65 11.67 -6.04
C GLN A 75 20.21 11.63 -7.52
N ARG A 76 20.40 10.49 -8.19
CA ARG A 76 19.97 10.28 -9.58
C ARG A 76 19.28 8.94 -9.72
N GLU A 77 18.23 8.89 -10.54
CA GLU A 77 17.62 7.62 -10.91
C GLU A 77 18.58 6.81 -11.79
N LYS A 78 18.78 5.56 -11.40
CA LYS A 78 19.65 4.56 -12.00
C LYS A 78 18.79 3.40 -12.47
N HIS A 79 18.77 3.21 -13.79
CA HIS A 79 17.91 2.22 -14.48
C HIS A 79 18.58 0.83 -14.64
N ASP A 80 19.82 0.70 -14.17
CA ASP A 80 20.52 -0.57 -13.92
C ASP A 80 20.07 -1.25 -12.62
N TYR A 81 19.06 -0.69 -11.95
CA TYR A 81 18.33 -1.26 -10.82
C TYR A 81 16.82 -1.08 -11.04
N ASN A 82 16.00 -1.81 -10.29
CA ASN A 82 14.54 -1.70 -10.35
C ASN A 82 13.94 -1.34 -8.97
N SER A 83 13.02 -0.37 -8.97
CA SER A 83 12.11 -0.14 -7.85
C SER A 83 10.94 -1.13 -7.94
N VAL A 84 10.82 -2.01 -6.95
CA VAL A 84 9.76 -3.04 -6.92
C VAL A 84 8.92 -2.95 -5.64
N PRO A 85 7.61 -3.22 -5.71
CA PRO A 85 6.75 -3.18 -4.53
C PRO A 85 7.04 -4.34 -3.58
N VAL A 86 7.17 -4.04 -2.29
CA VAL A 86 7.16 -5.03 -1.20
C VAL A 86 5.72 -5.27 -0.79
N LYS A 87 5.29 -6.54 -0.81
CA LYS A 87 3.90 -6.92 -0.51
C LYS A 87 3.78 -7.59 0.85
N ALA A 88 2.70 -7.29 1.57
CA ALA A 88 2.31 -7.95 2.80
C ALA A 88 0.93 -8.59 2.66
N SER A 89 0.68 -9.67 3.40
CA SER A 89 -0.64 -10.29 3.49
C SER A 89 -1.51 -9.54 4.50
N LEU A 90 -2.72 -9.14 4.08
CA LEU A 90 -3.70 -8.46 4.91
C LEU A 90 -5.01 -9.24 4.91
N MET A 91 -5.50 -9.58 6.10
CA MET A 91 -6.83 -10.15 6.27
C MET A 91 -7.90 -9.07 6.01
N VAL A 92 -8.94 -9.43 5.27
CA VAL A 92 -10.08 -8.57 4.97
C VAL A 92 -11.38 -9.38 5.10
N LEU A 93 -12.49 -8.70 5.34
CA LEU A 93 -13.82 -9.31 5.26
C LEU A 93 -14.50 -8.85 3.97
N ARG A 94 -14.87 -9.77 3.10
CA ARG A 94 -15.66 -9.48 1.90
C ARG A 94 -17.14 -9.61 2.14
N LYS A 95 -17.86 -8.55 1.80
CA LYS A 95 -19.30 -8.37 1.92
C LYS A 95 -19.95 -8.80 0.61
N SER A 96 -20.93 -9.69 0.70
CA SER A 96 -21.78 -10.12 -0.44
C SER A 96 -23.23 -10.16 0.01
N ARG A 97 -24.18 -9.88 -0.89
CA ARG A 97 -25.62 -9.96 -0.57
C ARG A 97 -26.05 -11.42 -0.44
N CYS A 98 -26.96 -11.72 0.49
CA CYS A 98 -27.56 -13.04 0.57
C CYS A 98 -28.43 -13.32 -0.67
N PRO A 99 -28.33 -14.48 -1.32
CA PRO A 99 -29.13 -14.79 -2.52
C PRO A 99 -30.65 -14.77 -2.28
N HIS A 100 -31.09 -15.17 -1.08
CA HIS A 100 -32.51 -15.33 -0.73
C HIS A 100 -33.06 -14.20 0.17
N ASP A 101 -32.23 -13.24 0.55
CA ASP A 101 -32.61 -12.14 1.44
C ASP A 101 -31.77 -10.89 1.12
N PRO A 102 -32.21 -10.05 0.17
CA PRO A 102 -31.41 -8.92 -0.34
C PRO A 102 -31.04 -7.86 0.72
N ASP A 103 -31.75 -7.84 1.86
CA ASP A 103 -31.50 -6.91 2.97
C ASP A 103 -30.39 -7.40 3.91
N LYS A 104 -29.95 -8.64 3.75
CA LYS A 104 -28.87 -9.25 4.54
C LYS A 104 -27.58 -9.42 3.75
N TYR A 105 -26.47 -9.44 4.50
CA TYR A 105 -25.13 -9.62 3.96
C TYR A 105 -24.42 -10.81 4.58
N VAL A 106 -23.69 -11.55 3.76
CA VAL A 106 -22.71 -12.57 4.18
C VAL A 106 -21.32 -11.97 4.10
N PHE A 107 -20.54 -12.22 5.15
CA PHE A 107 -19.12 -11.85 5.21
C PHE A 107 -18.24 -13.08 5.10
N LYS A 108 -17.21 -13.02 4.26
CA LYS A 108 -16.19 -14.06 4.13
C LYS A 108 -14.81 -13.47 4.44
N THR A 109 -14.01 -14.20 5.20
CA THR A 109 -12.62 -13.82 5.44
C THR A 109 -11.76 -14.16 4.23
N GLU A 110 -10.97 -13.19 3.76
CA GLU A 110 -10.01 -13.35 2.67
C GLU A 110 -8.66 -12.76 3.10
N PHE A 111 -7.56 -13.25 2.52
CA PHE A 111 -6.23 -12.64 2.66
C PHE A 111 -5.80 -12.08 1.32
N ILE A 112 -5.49 -10.79 1.27
CA ILE A 112 -5.04 -10.10 0.06
C ILE A 112 -3.58 -9.67 0.20
N LEU A 113 -2.85 -9.64 -0.92
CA LEU A 113 -1.50 -9.09 -0.97
C LEU A 113 -1.55 -7.60 -1.30
N ILE A 114 -1.10 -6.76 -0.37
CA ILE A 114 -1.06 -5.31 -0.55
C ILE A 114 0.39 -4.80 -0.61
N PRO A 115 0.73 -3.90 -1.57
CA PRO A 115 2.00 -3.20 -1.53
C PRO A 115 2.06 -2.29 -0.30
N VAL A 116 3.07 -2.48 0.55
CA VAL A 116 3.28 -1.68 1.77
C VAL A 116 4.47 -0.73 1.67
N ALA A 117 5.41 -1.03 0.77
CA ALA A 117 6.58 -0.22 0.49
C ALA A 117 7.11 -0.48 -0.93
N CYS A 118 8.18 0.20 -1.31
CA CYS A 118 9.01 -0.18 -2.45
C CYS A 118 10.44 -0.43 -1.99
N THR A 119 11.14 -1.33 -2.68
CA THR A 119 12.54 -1.65 -2.43
C THR A 119 13.34 -1.61 -3.74
N CYS A 120 14.66 -1.48 -3.61
CA CYS A 120 15.58 -1.48 -4.73
C CYS A 120 16.16 -2.88 -4.93
N VAL A 121 16.11 -3.40 -6.16
CA VAL A 121 16.67 -4.71 -6.50
C VAL A 121 17.55 -4.64 -7.73
N VAL A 122 18.53 -5.54 -7.81
CA VAL A 122 19.27 -5.80 -9.05
C VAL A 122 18.31 -6.42 -10.06
N PRO A 123 18.32 -6.02 -11.35
CA PRO A 123 17.46 -6.62 -12.37
C PRO A 123 17.78 -8.10 -12.58
N ASN A 124 16.76 -8.91 -12.88
CA ASN A 124 16.99 -10.29 -13.29
C ASN A 124 17.72 -10.31 -14.63
N SER A 125 18.93 -10.86 -14.66
CA SER A 125 19.58 -11.30 -15.89
C SER A 125 18.88 -12.59 -16.34
N SER A 126 17.88 -12.49 -17.21
CA SER A 126 17.40 -13.65 -17.98
C SER A 126 18.28 -13.85 -19.21
#